data_AF-A0A432K696-F1
#
_entry.id   AF-A0A432K696-F1
#
_cell.length_a   1.000
_cell.length_b   1.000
_cell.length_c   1.000
_cell.angle_alpha   90.00
_cell.angle_beta   90.00
_cell.angle_gamma   90.00
#
_symmetry.space_group_name_H-M   'P 1'
#
loop_
_entity.id
_entity.type
_entity.pdbx_description
1 polymer ?
#
loop_
_entity_poly.entity_id
_entity_poly.type
_entity_poly.pdbx_seq_one_letter_code
_entity_poly.pdbx_strand_id
1 'polypeptide(L)' 'MHWIYILYSQKIDKYYIGSSSNVQKRLEFHNSEYN' A
#
# COMPACT_ATOMS: atom_id res chain seq x y z
N MET A 1 14.28 -7.90 5.75
CA MET A 1 14.49 -6.64 5.00
C MET A 1 13.18 -5.87 5.02
N HIS A 2 13.23 -4.55 5.23
CA HIS A 2 12.05 -3.68 5.25
C HIS A 2 12.16 -2.65 4.13
N TRP A 3 11.02 -2.32 3.52
CA TRP A 3 10.93 -1.37 2.42
C TRP A 3 10.04 -0.20 2.82
N ILE A 4 10.38 0.99 2.32
CA ILE A 4 9.49 2.15 2.29
C ILE A 4 8.91 2.21 0.88
N TYR A 5 7.61 2.46 0.77
CA TYR A 5 6.90 2.53 -0.51
C TYR A 5 5.92 3.69 -0.55
N ILE A 6 5.56 4.10 -1.77
CA ILE A 6 4.52 5.08 -2.06
C ILE A 6 3.48 4.38 -2.93
N LEU A 7 2.21 4.43 -2.53
CA LEU A 7 1.07 3.95 -3.33
C LEU A 7 0.26 5.14 -3.81
N TYR A 8 -0.16 5.10 -5.06
CA TYR A 8 -1.15 6.02 -5.62
C TYR A 8 -2.51 5.31 -5.69
N SER A 9 -3.55 5.92 -5.13
CA SER A 9 -4.92 5.44 -5.26
C SER A 9 -5.65 6.20 -6.34
N GLN A 10 -5.95 5.54 -7.46
CA GLN A 10 -6.76 6.09 -8.53
C GLN A 10 -8.19 6.43 -8.09
N LYS A 11 -8.74 5.69 -7.09
CA LYS A 11 -10.13 5.87 -6.63
C LYS A 11 -10.35 7.18 -5.89
N ILE A 12 -9.34 7.65 -5.15
CA ILE A 12 -9.43 8.85 -4.30
C ILE A 12 -8.42 9.94 -4.67
N ASP A 13 -7.64 9.73 -5.74
CA ASP A 13 -6.59 10.63 -6.24
C ASP A 13 -5.64 11.10 -5.13
N LYS A 14 -5.11 10.15 -4.35
CA LYS A 14 -4.20 10.42 -3.24
C LYS A 14 -3.04 9.45 -3.18
N TYR A 15 -1.95 9.93 -2.61
CA TYR A 15 -0.76 9.15 -2.31
C TYR A 15 -0.76 8.71 -0.84
N TYR A 16 -0.32 7.48 -0.60
CA TYR A 16 -0.08 6.90 0.72
C TYR A 16 1.38 6.45 0.81
N ILE A 17 2.05 6.81 1.90
CA ILE A 17 3.43 6.39 2.18
C ILE A 17 3.38 5.40 3.34
N GLY A 18 4.06 4.27 3.18
CA GLY A 18 4.09 3.25 4.22
C GLY A 18 5.39 2.44 4.18
N SER A 19 5.51 1.53 5.16
CA SER A 19 6.64 0.60 5.24
C SER A 19 6.17 -0.82 5.47
N SER A 20 6.84 -1.81 4.88
CA SER A 20 6.51 -3.23 5.06
C SER A 20 7.72 -4.11 4.79
N SER A 21 7.82 -5.27 5.46
CA SER A 21 8.75 -6.33 5.10
C SER A 21 8.29 -7.14 3.88
N ASN A 22 7.00 -7.09 3.55
CA ASN A 22 6.39 -7.71 2.38
C ASN A 22 5.45 -6.69 1.71
N VAL A 23 5.95 -6.02 0.68
CA VAL A 23 5.19 -4.97 -0.04
C VAL A 23 4.01 -5.55 -0.80
N GLN A 24 4.15 -6.75 -1.38
CA GLN A 24 3.10 -7.44 -2.13
C GLN A 24 1.86 -7.71 -1.26
N LYS A 25 2.05 -8.35 -0.11
CA LYS A 25 0.95 -8.62 0.84
C LYS A 25 0.26 -7.34 1.31
N ARG A 26 1.03 -6.25 1.45
CA ARG A 26 0.50 -4.95 1.87
C ARG A 26 -0.31 -4.27 0.76
N LEU A 27 0.11 -4.39 -0.49
CA LEU A 27 -0.65 -3.94 -1.65
C LEU A 27 -1.98 -4.69 -1.77
N GLU A 28 -1.97 -6.02 -1.61
CA GLU A 28 -3.19 -6.85 -1.60
C GLU A 28 -4.15 -6.42 -0.49
N PHE A 29 -3.64 -6.16 0.72
CA PHE A 29 -4.45 -5.62 1.81
C PHE A 29 -5.10 -4.29 1.43
N HIS A 30 -4.33 -3.34 0.88
CA HIS A 30 -4.85 -2.02 0.49
C HIS A 30 -5.97 -2.07 -0.56
N ASN A 31 -5.98 -3.11 -1.41
CA ASN A 31 -7.01 -3.33 -2.42
C ASN A 31 -8.17 -4.23 -1.93
N SER A 32 -8.16 -4.66 -0.67
CA SER A 32 -9.22 -5.48 -0.07
C SER A 32 -10.28 -4.62 0.62
N GLU A 33 -11.46 -5.19 0.86
CA GLU A 33 -12.56 -4.58 1.64
C GLU A 33 -12.21 -4.38 3.14
N TYR A 34 -11.06 -4.89 3.59
CA TYR A 34 -10.61 -4.85 4.98
C TYR A 34 -9.60 -3.73 5.26
N ASN A 35 -9.34 -2.84 4.29
CA ASN A 35 -8.43 -1.70 4.42
C ASN A 35 -9.14 -0.41 4.87
#